data_AF-A0A6G0KK65-F1
#
_entry.id   AF-A0A6G0KK65-F1
#
_cell.length_a   1.000
_cell.length_b   1.000
_cell.length_c   1.000
_cell.angle_alpha   90.00
_cell.angle_beta   90.00
_cell.angle_gamma   90.00
#
_symmetry.space_group_name_H-M   'P 1'
#
loop_
_entity.id
_entity.type
_entity.pdbx_description
1 polymer ?
#
loop_
_entity_poly.entity_id
_entity_poly.type
_entity_poly.pdbx_seq_one_letter_code
_entity_poly.pdbx_strand_id
1 'polypeptide(L)'
;MPGFTVDVDVDPQPIYEVIRPPELSSWEHAALIEWEREWERYAEKIRDRCTTTGETFDNVVATVKGSVKPKTLPNLAIYVLKRVVASVTDADILSAVKARCHTLKNESFPDITSVFCQNLKMDLSIMGSSSRTSRTGPARPRPTIWSASRPSKSP
;
A
#
# COMPACT_ATOMS: atom_id res chain seq x y z
N MET A 1 55.95 1.37 45.96
CA MET A 1 55.77 1.05 44.54
C MET A 1 54.37 1.48 44.15
N PRO A 2 54.16 2.34 43.14
CA PRO A 2 52.81 2.74 42.77
C PRO A 2 52.16 1.62 41.97
N GLY A 3 50.94 1.23 42.36
CA GLY A 3 50.14 0.23 41.66
C GLY A 3 49.51 0.86 40.43
N PHE A 4 49.73 0.25 39.27
CA PHE A 4 49.02 0.56 38.03
C PHE A 4 47.61 -0.02 38.14
N THR A 5 46.61 0.82 38.43
CA THR A 5 45.22 0.51 38.10
C THR A 5 45.08 0.71 36.60
N VAL A 6 45.07 -0.39 35.85
CA VAL A 6 44.58 -0.39 34.48
C VAL A 6 43.06 -0.20 34.57
N ASP A 7 42.61 1.04 34.41
CA ASP A 7 41.25 1.34 34.02
C ASP A 7 41.05 0.74 32.63
N VAL A 8 40.65 -0.54 32.61
CA VAL A 8 40.14 -1.16 31.39
C VAL A 8 38.79 -0.51 31.17
N ASP A 9 38.80 0.55 30.37
CA ASP A 9 37.61 1.12 29.74
C ASP A 9 37.01 0.01 28.87
N VAL A 10 36.26 -0.87 29.50
CA VAL A 10 35.43 -1.87 28.82
C VAL A 10 34.29 -1.06 28.24
N ASP A 11 34.57 -0.42 27.11
CA ASP A 11 33.54 0.03 26.18
C ASP A 11 32.61 -1.17 25.99
N PRO A 12 31.35 -1.08 26.43
CA PRO A 12 30.44 -2.21 26.36
C PRO A 12 30.32 -2.57 24.88
N GLN A 13 30.94 -3.69 24.50
CA GLN A 13 30.85 -4.18 23.13
C GLN A 13 29.38 -4.22 22.78
N PRO A 14 28.94 -3.49 21.73
CA PRO A 14 27.54 -3.49 21.36
C PRO A 14 27.16 -4.93 21.09
N ILE A 15 26.16 -5.43 21.81
CA ILE A 15 25.57 -6.74 21.56
C ILE A 15 24.91 -6.62 20.19
N TYR A 16 25.65 -7.01 19.16
CA TYR A 16 25.12 -7.05 17.81
C TYR A 16 24.10 -8.18 17.76
N GLU A 17 22.82 -7.81 17.76
CA GLU A 17 21.75 -8.73 17.42
C GLU A 17 22.07 -9.31 16.04
N VAL A 18 22.06 -10.64 15.91
CA VAL A 18 22.34 -11.31 14.64
C VAL A 18 21.18 -11.01 13.69
N ILE A 19 21.37 -9.99 12.85
CA ILE A 19 20.42 -9.61 11.80
C ILE A 19 20.42 -10.72 10.74
N ARG A 20 19.39 -11.57 10.78
CA ARG A 20 19.24 -12.71 9.87
C ARG A 20 18.51 -12.27 8.59
N PRO A 21 18.97 -12.68 7.40
CA PRO A 21 18.21 -12.45 6.17
C PRO A 21 16.85 -13.18 6.24
N PRO A 22 15.77 -12.57 5.73
CA PRO A 22 14.48 -13.26 5.66
C PRO A 22 14.59 -14.49 4.77
N GLU A 23 13.71 -15.48 4.94
CA GLU A 23 13.65 -16.65 4.06
C GLU A 23 12.42 -16.60 3.17
N LEU A 24 12.61 -16.68 1.85
CA LEU A 24 11.50 -16.77 0.92
C LEU A 24 10.99 -18.21 0.82
N SER A 25 9.97 -18.52 1.63
CA SER A 25 9.44 -19.88 1.77
C SER A 25 8.43 -20.29 0.70
N SER A 26 7.65 -19.35 0.18
CA SER A 26 6.60 -19.61 -0.79
C SER A 26 6.55 -18.50 -1.83
N TRP A 27 6.04 -18.85 -3.00
CA TRP A 27 5.82 -17.92 -4.11
C TRP A 27 4.34 -17.51 -4.13
N GLU A 28 3.75 -17.19 -2.98
CA GLU A 28 2.39 -16.65 -2.86
C GLU A 28 2.44 -15.13 -2.75
N HIS A 29 1.41 -14.41 -3.21
CA HIS A 29 1.44 -12.95 -3.24
C HIS A 29 1.61 -12.31 -1.85
N ALA A 30 0.88 -12.81 -0.84
CA ALA A 30 1.02 -12.32 0.53
C ALA A 30 2.42 -12.58 1.11
N ALA A 31 2.98 -13.79 0.86
CA ALA A 31 4.32 -14.13 1.30
C ALA A 31 5.40 -13.27 0.62
N LEU A 32 5.20 -12.91 -0.65
CA LEU A 32 6.11 -12.03 -1.39
C LEU A 32 6.09 -10.60 -0.85
N ILE A 33 4.91 -10.06 -0.51
CA ILE A 33 4.80 -8.72 0.11
C ILE A 33 5.48 -8.69 1.47
N GLU A 34 5.23 -9.68 2.32
CA GLU A 34 5.84 -9.74 3.65
C GLU A 34 7.35 -9.95 3.56
N TRP A 35 7.81 -10.81 2.65
CA TRP A 35 9.24 -10.99 2.40
C TRP A 35 9.90 -9.72 1.87
N GLU A 36 9.29 -8.99 0.95
CA GLU A 36 9.82 -7.72 0.42
C GLU A 36 9.98 -6.68 1.53
N ARG A 37 8.97 -6.54 2.39
CA ARG A 37 9.01 -5.63 3.56
C ARG A 37 10.13 -6.02 4.53
N GLU A 38 10.25 -7.31 4.82
CA GLU A 38 11.28 -7.79 5.76
C GLU A 38 12.68 -7.69 5.14
N TRP A 39 12.80 -7.85 3.82
CA TRP A 39 14.05 -7.64 3.08
C TRP A 39 14.50 -6.18 3.14
N GLU A 40 13.58 -5.23 3.00
CA GLU A 40 13.87 -3.79 3.14
C GLU A 40 14.33 -3.46 4.57
N ARG A 41 13.63 -3.97 5.59
CA ARG A 41 14.03 -3.81 7.00
C ARG A 41 15.40 -4.42 7.29
N TYR A 42 15.66 -5.61 6.74
CA TYR A 42 16.96 -6.28 6.85
C TYR A 42 18.06 -5.40 6.23
N ALA A 43 17.86 -4.92 5.00
CA ALA A 43 18.83 -4.08 4.31
C ALA A 43 19.09 -2.77 5.07
N GLU A 44 18.07 -2.15 5.65
CA GLU A 44 18.20 -0.95 6.49
C GLU A 44 19.04 -1.22 7.73
N LYS A 45 18.73 -2.28 8.49
CA LYS A 45 19.52 -2.69 9.67
C LYS A 45 20.98 -2.98 9.31
N ILE A 46 21.23 -3.62 8.16
CA ILE A 46 22.60 -3.87 7.68
C ILE A 46 23.31 -2.55 7.32
N ARG A 47 22.60 -1.59 6.70
CA ARG A 47 23.17 -0.25 6.43
C ARG A 47 23.54 0.46 7.72
N ASP A 48 22.68 0.43 8.74
CA ASP A 48 22.94 1.06 10.04
C ASP A 48 24.12 0.41 10.78
N ARG A 49 24.28 -0.91 10.64
CA ARG A 49 25.48 -1.58 11.15
C ARG A 49 26.73 -1.15 10.38
N CYS A 50 26.64 -1.07 9.06
CA CYS A 50 27.77 -0.65 8.21
C CYS A 50 28.20 0.80 8.50
N THR A 51 27.27 1.72 8.80
CA THR A 51 27.62 3.09 9.21
C THR A 51 28.32 3.13 10.57
N THR A 52 27.98 2.23 11.49
CA THR A 52 28.57 2.15 12.83
C THR A 52 29.95 1.47 12.81
N THR A 53 30.11 0.39 12.05
CA THR A 53 31.33 -0.44 12.03
C THR A 53 32.31 -0.03 10.90
N GLY A 54 31.87 0.75 9.92
CA GLY A 54 32.67 1.15 8.75
C GLY A 54 32.84 0.05 7.70
N GLU A 55 32.06 -1.02 7.79
CA GLU A 55 32.07 -2.12 6.81
C GLU A 55 31.36 -1.71 5.51
N THR A 56 31.79 -2.29 4.39
CA THR A 56 31.15 -2.08 3.09
C THR A 56 29.86 -2.91 2.97
N PHE A 57 28.73 -2.25 2.70
CA PHE A 57 27.40 -2.87 2.61
C PHE A 57 27.34 -4.12 1.71
N ASP A 58 27.97 -4.06 0.54
CA ASP A 58 27.93 -5.15 -0.46
C ASP A 58 28.56 -6.45 0.03
N ASN A 59 29.50 -6.38 0.97
CA ASN A 59 30.14 -7.56 1.56
C ASN A 59 29.31 -8.16 2.71
N VAL A 60 28.41 -7.38 3.28
CA VAL A 60 27.71 -7.71 4.53
C VAL A 60 26.26 -8.14 4.26
N VAL A 61 25.65 -7.59 3.21
CA VAL A 61 24.29 -7.94 2.81
C VAL A 61 24.25 -9.38 2.26
N ALA A 62 23.27 -10.16 2.72
CA ALA A 62 23.03 -11.48 2.14
C ALA A 62 22.66 -11.37 0.66
N THR A 63 22.97 -12.40 -0.12
CA THR A 63 22.47 -12.50 -1.49
C THR A 63 20.98 -12.84 -1.48
N VAL A 64 20.22 -12.25 -2.39
CA VAL A 64 18.78 -12.52 -2.53
C VAL A 64 18.56 -13.99 -2.87
N LYS A 65 19.40 -14.55 -3.72
CA LYS A 65 19.42 -15.97 -4.06
C LYS A 65 19.66 -16.86 -2.83
N GLY A 66 20.48 -16.41 -1.88
CA GLY A 66 20.71 -17.08 -0.60
C GLY A 66 19.54 -16.99 0.38
N SER A 67 18.68 -15.98 0.23
CA SER A 67 17.44 -15.81 0.99
C SER A 67 16.30 -16.70 0.48
N VAL A 68 16.37 -17.20 -0.76
CA VAL A 68 15.37 -18.11 -1.32
C VAL A 68 15.58 -19.54 -0.81
N LYS A 69 14.51 -20.21 -0.36
CA LYS A 69 14.62 -21.61 0.05
C LYS A 69 15.14 -22.48 -1.11
N PRO A 70 16.07 -23.42 -0.86
CA PRO A 70 16.63 -24.27 -1.91
C PRO A 70 15.58 -25.07 -2.69
N LYS A 71 14.44 -25.38 -2.05
CA LYS A 71 13.32 -26.10 -2.68
C LYS A 71 12.49 -25.23 -3.62
N THR A 72 12.42 -23.92 -3.40
CA THR A 72 11.61 -22.99 -4.21
C THR A 72 12.42 -22.38 -5.35
N LEU A 73 13.74 -22.28 -5.21
CA LEU A 73 14.63 -21.70 -6.21
C LEU A 73 14.55 -22.36 -7.61
N PRO A 74 14.52 -23.71 -7.75
CA PRO A 74 14.41 -24.35 -9.06
C PRO A 74 13.08 -24.04 -9.75
N ASN A 75 11.98 -24.06 -8.99
CA ASN A 75 10.65 -23.76 -9.50
C ASN A 75 10.57 -22.29 -9.96
N LEU A 76 11.13 -21.37 -9.17
CA LEU A 76 11.22 -19.96 -9.52
C LEU A 76 12.03 -19.75 -10.81
N ALA A 77 13.22 -20.34 -10.89
CA ALA A 77 14.10 -20.20 -12.04
C ALA A 77 13.43 -20.68 -13.35
N ILE A 78 12.79 -21.86 -13.31
CA ILE A 78 12.18 -22.48 -14.49
C ILE A 78 10.85 -21.80 -14.86
N TYR A 79 9.93 -21.67 -13.91
CA TYR A 79 8.56 -21.24 -14.22
C TYR A 79 8.37 -19.73 -14.28
N VAL A 80 9.14 -18.97 -13.49
CA VAL A 80 8.99 -17.51 -13.39
C VAL A 80 10.01 -16.82 -14.29
N LEU A 81 11.28 -17.15 -14.11
CA LEU A 81 12.37 -16.49 -14.83
C LEU A 81 12.66 -17.12 -16.20
N LYS A 82 12.17 -18.35 -16.45
CA LYS A 82 12.44 -19.14 -17.67
C LYS A 82 13.93 -19.26 -17.98
N ARG A 83 14.75 -19.41 -16.93
CA ARG A 83 16.22 -19.48 -16.98
C ARG A 83 16.74 -20.66 -16.16
N VAL A 84 17.99 -21.05 -16.42
CA VAL A 84 18.70 -22.06 -15.61
C VAL A 84 19.10 -21.45 -14.27
N VAL A 85 19.00 -22.23 -13.18
CA VAL A 85 19.32 -21.79 -11.80
C VAL A 85 20.73 -21.17 -11.68
N ALA A 86 21.70 -21.64 -12.47
CA ALA A 86 23.05 -21.09 -12.51
C ALA A 86 23.10 -19.66 -13.07
N SER A 87 22.25 -19.34 -14.05
CA SER A 87 22.18 -18.03 -14.71
C SER A 87 21.30 -17.01 -13.97
N VAL A 88 20.58 -17.44 -12.93
CA VAL A 88 19.72 -16.54 -12.13
C VAL A 88 20.59 -15.66 -11.25
N THR A 89 20.44 -14.34 -11.43
CA THR A 89 21.07 -13.31 -10.62
C THR A 89 20.14 -12.80 -9.52
N ASP A 90 20.70 -12.18 -8.48
CA ASP A 90 19.92 -11.58 -7.39
C ASP A 90 18.95 -10.50 -7.91
N ALA A 91 19.38 -9.73 -8.92
CA ALA A 91 18.56 -8.71 -9.57
C ALA A 91 17.35 -9.30 -10.32
N ASP A 92 17.53 -10.45 -10.99
CA ASP A 92 16.42 -11.15 -11.65
C ASP A 92 15.35 -11.58 -10.62
N ILE A 93 15.78 -12.10 -9.46
CA ILE A 93 14.84 -12.52 -8.41
C ILE A 93 14.11 -11.31 -7.82
N LEU A 94 14.82 -10.25 -7.45
CA LEU A 94 14.21 -9.03 -6.90
C LEU A 94 13.22 -8.39 -7.88
N SER A 95 13.58 -8.31 -9.15
CA SER A 95 12.69 -7.74 -10.17
C SER A 95 11.42 -8.58 -10.33
N ALA A 96 11.51 -9.91 -10.28
CA ALA A 96 10.35 -10.79 -10.32
C ALA A 96 9.45 -10.68 -9.08
N VAL A 97 10.04 -10.54 -7.88
CA VAL A 97 9.29 -10.29 -6.64
C VAL A 97 8.53 -8.97 -6.77
N LYS A 98 9.22 -7.87 -7.10
CA LYS A 98 8.62 -6.54 -7.27
C LYS A 98 7.51 -6.55 -8.30
N ALA A 99 7.77 -7.09 -9.49
CA ALA A 99 6.77 -7.18 -10.55
C ALA A 99 5.48 -7.83 -10.04
N ARG A 100 5.62 -8.93 -9.28
CA ARG A 100 4.48 -9.66 -8.73
C ARG A 100 3.79 -8.95 -7.57
N CYS A 101 4.53 -8.28 -6.69
CA CYS A 101 3.97 -7.43 -5.64
C CYS A 101 3.16 -6.26 -6.21
N HIS A 102 3.59 -5.70 -7.35
CA HIS A 102 2.93 -4.56 -8.00
C HIS A 102 1.82 -4.94 -8.99
N THR A 103 1.68 -6.22 -9.37
CA THR A 103 0.71 -6.66 -10.40
C THR A 103 -0.75 -6.32 -10.05
N LEU A 104 -1.13 -6.27 -8.76
CA LEU A 104 -2.51 -5.95 -8.36
C LEU A 104 -2.80 -4.44 -8.18
N LYS A 105 -1.77 -3.59 -8.06
CA LYS A 105 -1.97 -2.16 -7.81
C LYS A 105 -2.14 -1.33 -9.08
N ASN A 106 -1.78 -1.86 -10.24
CA ASN A 106 -1.71 -1.08 -11.48
C ASN A 106 -2.92 -1.24 -12.42
N GLU A 107 -3.88 -2.13 -12.16
CA GLU A 107 -5.01 -2.34 -13.09
C GLU A 107 -6.43 -2.02 -12.59
N SER A 108 -6.69 -1.69 -11.31
CA SER A 108 -8.12 -1.48 -10.94
C SER A 108 -8.46 -0.57 -9.77
N PHE A 109 -7.56 0.30 -9.31
CA PHE A 109 -7.97 1.33 -8.35
C PHE A 109 -7.88 2.69 -9.03
N PRO A 110 -8.90 3.06 -9.83
CA PRO A 110 -9.00 4.45 -10.23
C PRO A 110 -9.09 5.29 -8.96
N ASP A 111 -8.37 6.40 -8.94
CA ASP A 111 -8.40 7.37 -7.85
C ASP A 111 -9.86 7.66 -7.47
N ILE A 112 -10.26 7.25 -6.26
CA ILE A 112 -11.65 7.30 -5.79
C ILE A 112 -12.14 8.75 -5.86
N THR A 113 -11.25 9.70 -5.58
CA THR A 113 -11.49 11.14 -5.71
C THR A 113 -11.80 11.53 -7.16
N SER A 114 -11.00 11.07 -8.12
CA SER A 114 -11.24 11.29 -9.55
C SER A 114 -12.54 10.65 -10.06
N VAL A 115 -12.85 9.42 -9.66
CA VAL A 115 -14.09 8.72 -10.05
C VAL A 115 -15.31 9.41 -9.47
N PHE A 116 -15.24 9.85 -8.21
CA PHE A 116 -16.32 10.57 -7.57
C PHE A 116 -16.54 11.93 -8.23
N CYS A 117 -15.47 12.68 -8.53
CA CYS A 117 -15.57 13.95 -9.25
C CYS A 117 -16.09 13.79 -10.70
N GLN A 118 -15.76 12.71 -11.40
CA GLN A 118 -16.30 12.44 -12.73
C GLN A 118 -17.79 12.07 -12.69
N ASN A 119 -18.22 11.30 -11.70
CA ASN A 119 -19.60 10.81 -11.59
C ASN A 119 -20.54 11.78 -10.86
N LEU A 120 -20.03 12.70 -10.05
CA LEU A 120 -20.79 13.80 -9.43
C LEU A 120 -20.54 15.10 -10.17
N LYS A 121 -21.13 15.21 -11.35
CA LYS A 121 -21.44 16.52 -11.93
C LYS A 121 -22.63 17.10 -11.18
N MET A 122 -22.35 17.94 -10.18
CA MET A 122 -23.38 18.71 -9.51
C MET A 122 -23.81 19.85 -10.44
N ASP A 123 -24.95 19.69 -11.13
CA ASP A 123 -25.56 20.78 -11.90
C ASP A 123 -26.13 21.84 -10.94
N LEU A 124 -25.28 22.79 -10.55
CA LEU A 124 -25.64 23.97 -9.76
C LEU A 124 -26.24 25.08 -10.64
N SER A 125 -27.17 24.76 -11.52
CA SER A 125 -27.91 25.76 -12.30
C SER A 125 -29.20 26.24 -11.60
N ILE A 126 -29.25 26.22 -10.26
CA ILE A 126 -30.30 26.93 -9.52
C ILE A 126 -29.87 28.41 -9.44
N MET A 127 -30.26 29.15 -10.48
CA MET A 127 -30.12 30.61 -10.56
C MET A 127 -30.59 31.28 -9.27
N GLY A 128 -29.74 32.16 -8.75
CA GLY A 128 -30.01 33.01 -7.58
C GLY A 128 -31.31 33.80 -7.76
N SER A 129 -32.37 33.32 -7.12
CA SER A 129 -33.65 34.01 -7.05
C SER A 129 -33.75 34.65 -5.67
N SER A 130 -33.14 35.83 -5.53
CA SER A 130 -33.31 36.68 -4.35
C SER A 130 -34.71 37.31 -4.39
N SER A 131 -35.70 36.68 -3.76
CA SER A 131 -37.05 37.24 -3.64
C SER A 131 -37.32 37.70 -2.21
N ARG A 132 -37.01 38.97 -1.97
CA ARG A 132 -37.54 39.76 -0.86
C ARG A 132 -39.05 39.96 -1.08
N THR A 133 -39.89 39.37 -0.24
CA THR A 133 -41.33 39.66 -0.25
C THR A 133 -41.79 40.15 1.11
N SER A 134 -41.84 41.47 1.25
CA SER A 134 -42.63 42.15 2.26
C SER A 134 -43.84 42.78 1.58
N ARG A 135 -45.06 42.26 1.80
CA ARG A 135 -46.24 43.11 2.00
C ARG A 135 -47.47 42.36 2.49
N THR A 136 -48.07 42.99 3.49
CA THR A 136 -49.42 42.94 4.03
C THR A 136 -50.53 42.99 2.97
N GLY A 137 -51.64 42.27 3.21
CA GLY A 137 -52.89 42.41 2.46
C GLY A 137 -53.95 41.34 2.84
N PRO A 138 -55.18 41.71 3.26
CA PRO A 138 -56.11 40.79 3.93
C PRO A 138 -57.25 40.24 3.05
N ALA A 139 -58.00 39.32 3.69
CA ALA A 139 -59.41 38.93 3.46
C ALA A 139 -59.72 37.98 2.27
N ARG A 140 -59.98 36.70 2.61
CA ARG A 140 -60.70 35.73 1.78
C ARG A 140 -62.21 35.89 1.94
N PRO A 141 -63.00 35.91 0.86
CA PRO A 141 -64.39 35.50 0.89
C PRO A 141 -64.55 33.99 0.61
N ARG A 142 -65.61 33.43 1.19
CA ARG A 142 -66.02 32.02 1.23
C ARG A 142 -66.38 31.41 -0.14
N PRO A 143 -66.38 30.05 -0.25
CA PRO A 143 -66.60 29.33 -1.50
C PRO A 143 -68.09 29.09 -1.79
N THR A 144 -68.49 29.22 -3.05
CA THR A 144 -69.81 28.77 -3.53
C THR A 144 -69.65 27.44 -4.27
N ILE A 145 -70.29 26.42 -3.71
CA ILE A 145 -70.41 25.06 -4.27
C ILE A 145 -71.67 25.02 -5.16
N TRP A 146 -71.51 24.64 -6.44
CA TRP A 146 -72.55 23.94 -7.22
C TRP A 146 -71.82 23.10 -8.29
N SER A 147 -71.81 21.76 -8.15
CA SER A 147 -72.82 20.81 -8.63
C SER A 147 -72.82 20.62 -10.15
N ALA A 148 -72.34 19.45 -10.58
CA ALA A 148 -72.81 18.79 -11.79
C ALA A 148 -72.61 17.28 -11.68
N SER A 149 -73.68 16.57 -12.03
CA SER A 149 -73.92 15.14 -11.89
C SER A 149 -73.20 14.27 -12.94
N ARG A 150 -72.87 13.02 -12.55
CA ARG A 150 -73.01 11.67 -13.20
C ARG A 150 -72.99 11.57 -14.75
N PRO A 151 -72.58 10.43 -15.39
CA PRO A 151 -72.98 9.05 -15.00
C PRO A 151 -71.92 7.93 -15.25
N SER A 152 -71.94 6.87 -14.43
CA SER A 152 -72.48 5.51 -14.67
C SER A 152 -71.73 4.64 -15.69
N LYS A 153 -71.21 3.51 -15.18
CA LYS A 153 -71.25 2.21 -15.88
C LYS A 153 -71.19 1.10 -14.83
N SER A 154 -72.25 0.32 -14.78
CA SER A 154 -72.35 -0.96 -14.07
C SER A 154 -72.34 -2.08 -15.13
N PRO A 155 -72.39 -3.34 -14.69
CA PRO A 155 -71.30 -4.20 -14.25
C PRO A 155 -70.63 -4.94 -15.41
#